data_AF-A0A7S6VZX6-F1
#
_entry.id   AF-A0A7S6VZX6-F1
#
_cell.length_a   1.000
_cell.length_b   1.000
_cell.length_c   1.000
_cell.angle_alpha   90.00
_cell.angle_beta   90.00
_cell.angle_gamma   90.00
#
_symmetry.space_group_name_H-M   'P 1'
#
loop_
_entity.id
_entity.type
_entity.pdbx_description
1 polymer ?
#
loop_
_entity_poly.entity_id
_entity_poly.type
_entity_poly.pdbx_seq_one_letter_code
_entity_poly.pdbx_strand_id
1 'polypeptide(L)'
;MACSQEIEITPNVLPHAIVGQDYDAKIEIEKVTLIDGLFVDTSIPINSGLKIYTGMGQRPYHDHVIKIKGIPTQLGTYRVVLEGETRNAYGGNIHFRKEYTLVVAD
;
A
#
# COMPACT_ATOMS: atom_id res chain seq x y z
N MET A 1 -9.73 8.39 -28.94
CA MET A 1 -10.11 8.24 -27.52
C MET A 1 -8.94 7.58 -26.82
N ALA A 2 -8.19 8.33 -26.03
CA ALA A 2 -7.09 7.78 -25.24
C ALA A 2 -7.70 7.13 -24.00
N CYS A 3 -7.68 5.80 -23.90
CA CYS A 3 -7.86 5.16 -22.60
C CYS A 3 -6.69 5.60 -21.73
N SER A 4 -6.96 6.43 -20.72
CA SER A 4 -6.04 6.61 -19.61
C SER A 4 -5.90 5.27 -18.91
N GLN A 5 -4.78 4.60 -19.12
CA GLN A 5 -4.49 3.35 -18.44
C GLN A 5 -4.17 3.70 -16.98
N GLU A 6 -5.06 3.35 -16.06
CA GLU A 6 -4.90 3.53 -14.62
C GLU A 6 -4.46 2.20 -14.01
N ILE A 7 -3.54 2.25 -13.04
CA ILE A 7 -3.05 1.06 -12.35
C ILE A 7 -4.11 0.60 -11.34
N GLU A 8 -4.46 -0.68 -11.39
CA GLU A 8 -5.37 -1.28 -10.43
C GLU A 8 -4.65 -1.53 -9.09
N ILE A 9 -5.25 -1.09 -7.98
CA ILE A 9 -4.73 -1.32 -6.62
C ILE A 9 -5.88 -1.82 -5.74
N THR A 10 -5.71 -3.00 -5.16
CA THR A 10 -6.72 -3.69 -4.35
C THR A 10 -6.21 -3.98 -2.94
N PRO A 11 -7.07 -3.99 -1.91
CA PRO A 11 -8.46 -3.56 -1.92
C PRO A 11 -8.57 -2.04 -2.11
N ASN A 12 -9.78 -1.55 -2.40
CA ASN A 12 -10.05 -0.11 -2.48
C ASN A 12 -10.06 0.58 -1.11
N VAL A 13 -10.39 -0.19 -0.07
CA VAL A 13 -10.49 0.26 1.33
C VAL A 13 -9.78 -0.75 2.22
N LEU A 14 -9.12 -0.28 3.27
CA LEU A 14 -8.51 -1.15 4.26
C LEU A 14 -9.58 -1.67 5.23
N PRO A 15 -9.46 -2.93 5.70
CA PRO A 15 -10.29 -3.39 6.80
C PRO A 15 -9.97 -2.59 8.07
N HIS A 16 -10.97 -2.40 8.93
CA HIS A 16 -10.76 -1.79 10.24
C HIS A 16 -9.88 -2.69 11.11
N ALA A 17 -8.98 -2.09 11.89
CA ALA A 17 -8.23 -2.78 12.91
C ALA A 17 -8.89 -2.60 14.27
N ILE A 18 -8.67 -3.55 15.17
CA ILE A 18 -9.18 -3.50 16.55
C ILE A 18 -7.99 -3.53 17.51
N VAL A 19 -8.00 -2.68 18.53
CA VAL A 19 -6.95 -2.64 19.55
C VAL A 19 -6.84 -4.00 20.24
N GLY A 20 -5.62 -4.51 20.37
CA GLY A 20 -5.35 -5.79 21.01
C GLY A 20 -5.67 -7.02 20.15
N GLN A 21 -6.14 -6.85 18.91
CA GLN A 21 -6.34 -7.95 17.97
C GLN A 21 -5.29 -7.96 16.87
N ASP A 22 -4.95 -9.14 16.37
CA ASP A 22 -4.08 -9.27 15.21
C ASP A 22 -4.71 -8.61 13.98
N TYR A 23 -3.96 -7.71 13.37
CA TYR A 23 -4.29 -7.08 12.11
C TYR A 23 -3.36 -7.59 11.02
N ASP A 24 -3.93 -7.99 9.88
CA ASP A 24 -3.19 -8.42 8.69
C ASP A 24 -3.94 -7.99 7.43
N ALA A 25 -3.56 -6.85 6.89
CA ALA A 25 -4.08 -6.34 5.62
C ALA A 25 -3.04 -6.47 4.52
N LYS A 26 -3.51 -6.84 3.33
CA LYS A 26 -2.73 -6.96 2.10
C LYS A 26 -3.25 -5.94 1.09
N ILE A 27 -2.35 -5.16 0.52
CA ILE A 27 -2.60 -4.31 -0.63
C ILE A 27 -1.82 -4.89 -1.81
N GLU A 28 -2.47 -5.09 -2.94
CA GLU A 28 -1.92 -5.59 -4.19
C GLU A 28 -2.02 -4.52 -5.27
N ILE A 29 -0.89 -4.20 -5.88
CA ILE A 29 -0.79 -3.38 -7.08
C ILE A 29 -0.83 -4.36 -8.28
N GLU A 30 -1.44 -3.94 -9.39
CA GLU A 30 -1.37 -4.68 -10.65
C GLU A 30 0.08 -5.06 -10.98
N LYS A 31 0.28 -6.24 -11.59
CA LYS A 31 1.63 -6.74 -11.93
C LYS A 31 2.23 -5.99 -13.12
N VAL A 32 2.92 -4.88 -12.83
CA VAL A 32 3.57 -4.00 -13.81
C VAL A 32 5.00 -3.68 -13.39
N THR A 33 5.87 -3.34 -14.35
CA THR A 33 7.25 -3.01 -14.00
C THR A 33 7.31 -1.65 -13.30
N LEU A 34 7.65 -1.63 -12.02
CA LEU A 34 7.97 -0.39 -11.30
C LEU A 34 9.32 0.15 -11.79
N ILE A 35 9.35 1.43 -12.17
CA ILE A 35 10.53 2.07 -12.78
C ILE A 35 11.52 2.51 -11.69
N ASP A 36 11.02 3.21 -10.67
CA ASP A 36 11.84 3.78 -9.58
C ASP A 36 11.46 3.22 -8.18
N GLY A 37 10.73 2.10 -8.16
CA GLY A 37 10.21 1.48 -6.94
C GLY A 37 8.89 2.09 -6.45
N LEU A 38 8.53 1.80 -5.20
CA LEU A 38 7.34 2.31 -4.52
C LEU A 38 7.74 3.19 -3.36
N PHE A 39 7.16 4.38 -3.32
CA PHE A 39 7.21 5.28 -2.19
C PHE A 39 6.01 5.02 -1.28
N VAL A 40 6.29 4.88 0.02
CA VAL A 40 5.25 4.72 1.05
C VAL A 40 5.43 5.78 2.11
N ASP A 41 4.41 6.62 2.26
CA ASP A 41 4.30 7.59 3.34
C ASP A 41 3.16 7.19 4.28
N THR A 42 3.34 7.42 5.58
CA THR A 42 2.34 7.02 6.57
C THR A 42 2.35 7.89 7.82
N SER A 43 1.14 8.10 8.37
CA SER A 43 0.96 8.70 9.68
C SER A 43 0.84 7.66 10.81
N ILE A 44 1.07 6.37 10.54
CA ILE A 44 1.05 5.32 11.56
C ILE A 44 2.22 5.55 12.52
N PRO A 45 1.97 5.76 13.83
CA PRO A 45 3.03 5.95 14.81
C PRO A 45 3.90 4.70 14.95
N ILE A 46 5.21 4.90 15.16
CA ILE A 46 6.17 3.78 15.35
C ILE A 46 5.82 2.88 16.54
N ASN A 47 5.13 3.43 17.55
CA ASN A 47 4.70 2.74 18.76
C ASN A 47 3.24 2.22 18.70
N SER A 48 2.57 2.31 17.55
CA SER A 48 1.19 1.85 17.36
C SER A 48 1.03 0.32 17.40
N GLY A 49 2.13 -0.44 17.33
CA GLY A 49 2.11 -1.89 17.20
C GLY A 49 1.86 -2.38 15.76
N LEU A 50 1.56 -1.48 14.83
CA LEU A 50 1.41 -1.76 13.40
C LEU A 50 2.72 -1.50 12.64
N LYS A 51 2.99 -2.30 11.63
CA LYS A 51 4.15 -2.18 10.74
C LYS A 51 3.72 -2.33 9.27
N ILE A 52 4.33 -1.51 8.41
CA ILE A 52 4.18 -1.63 6.97
C ILE A 52 5.38 -2.40 6.41
N TYR A 53 5.08 -3.42 5.63
CA TYR A 53 6.05 -4.25 4.93
C TYR A 53 5.84 -4.05 3.44
N THR A 54 6.78 -3.34 2.83
CA THR A 54 6.92 -3.28 1.39
C THR A 54 7.81 -4.45 0.99
N GLY A 55 7.30 -5.46 0.28
CA GLY A 55 8.13 -6.56 -0.25
C GLY A 55 9.17 -6.10 -1.30
N MET A 56 9.34 -4.79 -1.45
CA MET A 56 10.20 -4.13 -2.42
C MET A 56 11.64 -4.17 -1.93
N GLY A 57 12.50 -4.84 -2.68
CA GLY A 57 13.93 -4.95 -2.35
C GLY A 57 14.61 -6.23 -2.82
N GLN A 58 13.87 -7.26 -3.23
CA GLN A 58 14.47 -8.45 -3.84
C GLN A 58 14.19 -8.46 -5.34
N ARG A 59 15.26 -8.53 -6.14
CA ARG A 59 15.14 -8.85 -7.55
C ARG A 59 14.64 -10.30 -7.70
N PRO A 60 13.77 -10.57 -8.66
CA PRO A 60 13.16 -9.60 -9.56
C PRO A 60 12.02 -8.88 -8.82
N TYR A 61 11.87 -7.57 -9.04
CA TYR A 61 11.05 -6.59 -8.29
C TYR A 61 9.54 -6.93 -8.26
N HIS A 62 9.18 -8.08 -7.71
CA HIS A 62 7.92 -8.79 -7.97
C HIS A 62 6.86 -8.65 -6.90
N ASP A 63 7.22 -8.17 -5.72
CA ASP A 63 6.23 -8.03 -4.67
C ASP A 63 5.51 -6.70 -4.87
N HIS A 64 4.50 -6.75 -5.75
CA HIS A 64 3.43 -5.77 -5.90
C HIS A 64 2.49 -5.77 -4.68
N VAL A 65 3.02 -6.19 -3.53
CA VAL A 65 2.28 -6.52 -2.33
C VAL A 65 2.84 -5.71 -1.20
N ILE A 66 1.98 -4.90 -0.60
CA ILE A 66 2.23 -4.20 0.65
C ILE A 66 1.42 -4.90 1.72
N LYS A 67 2.03 -5.15 2.87
CA LYS A 67 1.35 -5.74 4.03
C LYS A 67 1.38 -4.77 5.19
N ILE A 68 0.24 -4.55 5.84
CA ILE A 68 0.15 -3.81 7.09
C ILE A 68 -0.23 -4.83 8.15
N LYS A 69 0.67 -5.07 9.11
CA LYS A 69 0.46 -6.11 10.13
C LYS A 69 0.87 -5.68 11.52
N GLY A 70 0.30 -6.35 12.51
CA GLY A 70 0.68 -6.24 13.91
C GLY A 70 -0.54 -6.18 14.82
N ILE A 71 -0.31 -5.86 16.09
CA ILE A 71 -1.36 -5.74 17.09
C ILE A 71 -1.48 -4.26 17.46
N PRO A 72 -2.53 -3.54 17.03
CA PRO A 72 -2.70 -2.13 17.34
C PRO A 72 -2.80 -1.90 18.85
N THR A 73 -2.11 -0.89 19.35
CA THR A 73 -2.13 -0.49 20.77
C THR A 73 -2.83 0.84 21.00
N GLN A 74 -3.19 1.56 19.94
CA GLN A 74 -3.70 2.93 19.98
C GLN A 74 -4.85 3.10 18.99
N LEU A 75 -5.98 3.60 19.49
CA LEU A 75 -7.11 4.04 18.67
C LEU A 75 -6.71 5.22 17.79
N GLY A 76 -7.31 5.31 16.61
CA GLY A 76 -7.07 6.45 15.73
C GLY A 76 -7.39 6.18 14.28
N THR A 77 -7.22 7.21 13.48
CA THR A 77 -7.32 7.14 12.03
C THR A 77 -5.97 7.52 11.45
N TYR A 78 -5.34 6.58 10.74
CA TYR A 78 -4.03 6.74 10.15
C TYR A 78 -4.12 6.79 8.63
N ARG A 79 -3.23 7.56 8.03
CA ARG A 79 -3.08 7.67 6.58
C ARG A 79 -1.95 6.77 6.10
N VAL A 80 -2.17 6.10 4.98
CA VAL A 80 -1.12 5.39 4.23
C VAL A 80 -1.22 5.83 2.77
N VAL A 81 -0.14 6.38 2.24
CA VAL A 81 -0.04 6.82 0.84
C VAL A 81 0.93 5.91 0.12
N LEU A 82 0.49 5.37 -1.01
CA LEU A 82 1.29 4.62 -1.95
C LEU A 82 1.49 5.47 -3.20
N GLU A 83 2.72 5.68 -3.62
CA GLU A 83 3.05 6.44 -4.82
C GLU A 83 4.14 5.72 -5.61
N GLY A 84 4.00 5.69 -6.93
CA GLY A 84 4.98 5.05 -7.79
C GLY A 84 4.76 5.33 -9.26
N GLU A 85 5.72 4.85 -10.04
CA GLU A 85 5.70 4.96 -11.49
C GLU A 85 5.92 3.57 -12.10
N THR A 86 5.09 3.26 -13.08
CA THR A 86 5.06 1.95 -13.73
C THR A 86 5.29 2.12 -15.22
N ARG A 87 5.88 1.10 -15.85
CA ARG A 87 5.98 1.02 -17.30
C ARG A 87 4.87 0.15 -17.85
N ASN A 88 4.07 0.69 -18.76
CA ASN A 88 3.06 -0.08 -19.47
C ASN A 88 3.69 -0.93 -20.59
N ALA A 89 2.89 -1.84 -21.15
CA ALA A 89 3.34 -2.74 -22.24
C ALA A 89 3.79 -1.99 -23.52
N TYR A 90 3.38 -0.73 -23.68
CA TYR A 90 3.69 0.11 -24.84
C TYR A 90 4.91 1.03 -24.59
N GLY A 91 5.60 0.86 -23.47
CA GLY A 91 6.79 1.62 -23.11
C GLY A 91 6.52 3.02 -22.57
N GLY A 92 5.25 3.39 -22.36
CA GLY A 92 4.84 4.62 -21.69
C GLY A 92 4.84 4.47 -20.17
N ASN A 93 5.05 5.59 -19.49
CA ASN A 93 5.06 5.62 -18.03
C ASN A 93 3.69 6.03 -17.49
N ILE A 94 3.27 5.36 -16.42
CA ILE A 94 2.03 5.66 -15.70
C ILE A 94 2.41 5.93 -14.25
N HIS A 95 2.19 7.17 -13.81
CA HIS A 95 2.27 7.55 -12.40
C HIS A 95 0.98 7.18 -11.69
N PHE A 96 1.08 6.61 -10.50
CA PHE A 96 -0.07 6.35 -9.64
C PHE A 96 0.17 6.90 -8.25
N ARG A 97 -0.92 7.32 -7.61
CA ARG A 97 -0.96 7.71 -6.21
C ARG A 97 -2.26 7.21 -5.60
N LYS A 98 -2.16 6.39 -4.56
CA LYS A 98 -3.31 5.86 -3.83
C LYS A 98 -3.19 6.19 -2.36
N GLU A 99 -4.28 6.69 -1.80
CA GLU A 99 -4.37 7.03 -0.40
C GLU A 99 -5.36 6.11 0.30
N TYR A 100 -4.95 5.59 1.45
CA TYR A 100 -5.73 4.73 2.31
C TYR A 100 -5.93 5.39 3.67
N THR A 101 -7.13 5.18 4.19
CA THR A 101 -7.48 5.48 5.58
C THR A 101 -7.54 4.16 6.34
N LEU A 102 -6.70 4.03 7.37
CA LEU A 102 -6.71 2.93 8.32
C LEU A 102 -7.39 3.39 9.60
N VAL A 103 -8.53 2.79 9.93
CA VAL A 103 -9.26 3.06 11.17
C VAL A 103 -8.92 1.97 12.19
N VAL A 104 -8.53 2.39 13.39
CA VAL A 104 -8.31 1.52 14.55
C VAL A 104 -9.36 1.85 15.61
N ALA A 105 -10.22 0.88 15.90
CA ALA A 105 -11.31 0.94 16.86
C ALA A 105 -11.10 -0.03 18.04
N ASP A 106 -12.04 -0.06 18.97
CA ASP A 106 -12.09 -0.92 20.15
C ASP A 106 -12.83 -2.24 19.91
#